data_AF-A0A9D6SEJ2-F1
#
_entry.id   AF-A0A9D6SEJ2-F1
#
_cell.length_a   1.000
_cell.length_b   1.000
_cell.length_c   1.000
_cell.angle_alpha   90.00
_cell.angle_beta   90.00
_cell.angle_gamma   90.00
#
_symmetry.space_group_name_H-M   'P 1'
#
loop_
_entity.id
_entity.type
_entity.pdbx_description
1 polymer ?
#
loop_
_entity_poly.entity_id
_entity_poly.type
_entity_poly.pdbx_seq_one_letter_code
_entity_poly.pdbx_strand_id
1 'polypeptide(L)'
;MEKKWYNYFVSTDQPEGSTEEAPPPAPGQANRPPARPVTPRPAGSSAAQAVADIAATVTIPESRFAGPVNNPTSFNEIYQAAEIPVAPHGYTILKVADMLQNEHIRDMAPTVKRSTILVALDAAGVKVQEVIQDAVRRDKALDTYELVQEKSILELENKKNQENRQYQAELDRLRAEYEVKIRKNNDSVARERERFSQWRVQKQQEEQKIAEAVSYFASPNPITTGRPVSPAAGLPASEAPPAKPRGSEP
;
A
#
# COMPACT_ATOMS: atom_id res chain seq x y z
N MET A 1 -19.83 6.65 12.90
CA MET A 1 -20.15 5.27 13.35
C MET A 1 -20.45 4.50 12.07
N GLU A 2 -19.82 3.38 11.74
CA GLU A 2 -19.44 2.24 12.58
C GLU A 2 -18.10 1.64 12.14
N LYS A 3 -17.30 1.25 13.14
CA LYS A 3 -16.15 0.35 13.04
C LYS A 3 -16.69 -1.07 13.10
N LYS A 4 -16.31 -1.96 12.17
CA LYS A 4 -16.41 -3.41 12.41
C LYS A 4 -15.15 -4.11 11.94
N TRP A 5 -14.17 -4.05 12.84
CA TRP A 5 -13.20 -5.12 13.04
C TRP A 5 -13.93 -6.45 13.21
N TYR A 6 -13.57 -7.47 12.44
CA TYR A 6 -13.70 -8.84 12.90
C TYR A 6 -12.35 -9.54 12.75
N ASN A 7 -11.69 -9.64 13.90
CA ASN A 7 -10.67 -10.60 14.22
C ASN A 7 -11.32 -11.96 14.51
N TYR A 8 -10.50 -13.00 14.36
CA TYR A 8 -10.57 -14.31 15.02
C TYR A 8 -11.63 -15.28 14.45
N PHE A 9 -11.30 -16.53 14.10
CA PHE A 9 -10.54 -17.48 14.92
C PHE A 9 -9.48 -18.29 14.15
N VAL A 10 -8.29 -18.33 14.74
CA VAL A 10 -7.31 -19.41 14.62
C VAL A 10 -7.82 -20.58 15.44
N SER A 11 -7.91 -21.76 14.84
CA SER A 11 -7.97 -23.03 15.55
C SER A 11 -6.84 -23.93 15.06
N THR A 12 -5.74 -23.88 15.78
CA THR A 12 -4.76 -24.97 15.87
C THR A 12 -5.32 -25.98 16.87
N ASP A 13 -5.63 -27.20 16.45
CA ASP A 13 -5.52 -28.34 17.36
C ASP A 13 -5.38 -29.69 16.64
N GLN A 14 -4.29 -30.36 16.96
CA GLN A 14 -3.98 -31.79 16.86
C GLN A 14 -2.68 -31.95 17.66
N PRO A 15 -2.37 -33.06 18.37
CA PRO A 15 -3.01 -34.38 18.47
C PRO A 15 -3.25 -34.84 19.93
N GLU A 16 -3.80 -36.05 20.10
CA GLU A 16 -3.58 -37.11 21.14
C GLU A 16 -4.85 -38.01 21.07
N GLY A 17 -4.85 -39.34 20.99
CA GLY A 17 -3.91 -40.35 21.45
C GLY A 17 -4.57 -41.19 22.55
N SER A 18 -5.37 -42.22 22.20
CA SER A 18 -5.61 -43.49 22.96
C SER A 18 -6.84 -44.25 22.39
N THR A 19 -6.66 -45.46 21.84
CA THR A 19 -6.92 -46.79 22.48
C THR A 19 -8.41 -46.98 22.79
N GLU A 20 -9.19 -47.79 22.08
CA GLU A 20 -9.35 -49.26 22.11
C GLU A 20 -10.50 -49.52 21.11
N GLU A 21 -10.62 -50.57 20.29
CA GLU A 21 -10.80 -51.98 20.66
C GLU A 21 -10.91 -52.79 19.35
N ALA A 22 -10.23 -53.94 19.30
CA ALA A 22 -10.19 -54.84 18.15
C ALA A 22 -11.32 -55.90 18.21
N PRO A 23 -11.88 -56.35 17.07
CA PRO A 23 -12.64 -57.60 17.03
C PRO A 23 -11.72 -58.83 16.79
N PRO A 24 -12.07 -60.01 17.32
CA PRO A 24 -11.17 -61.17 17.45
C PRO A 24 -10.93 -61.95 16.13
N PRO A 25 -9.84 -62.76 16.07
CA PRO A 25 -9.39 -63.41 14.85
C PRO A 25 -10.07 -64.76 14.58
N ALA A 26 -10.35 -65.05 13.31
CA ALA A 26 -10.71 -66.39 12.84
C ALA A 26 -9.45 -67.19 12.47
N PRO A 27 -9.40 -68.51 12.75
CA PRO A 27 -8.19 -69.31 12.63
C PRO A 27 -8.00 -69.90 11.23
N GLY A 28 -6.76 -69.91 10.75
CA GLY A 28 -6.33 -70.82 9.70
C GLY A 28 -5.62 -70.15 8.52
N GLN A 29 -4.30 -70.11 8.59
CA GLN A 29 -3.40 -70.67 7.57
C GLN A 29 -1.94 -70.37 7.94
N ALA A 30 -1.31 -71.39 8.52
CA ALA A 30 0.13 -71.51 8.60
C ALA A 30 0.71 -71.82 7.21
N ASN A 31 1.95 -71.38 6.99
CA ASN A 31 2.87 -71.67 5.88
C ASN A 31 2.84 -70.76 4.64
N ARG A 32 3.59 -69.65 4.70
CA ARG A 32 4.36 -69.13 3.56
C ARG A 32 5.74 -68.62 4.03
N PRO A 33 6.84 -68.98 3.33
CA PRO A 33 8.21 -68.61 3.73
C PRO A 33 8.48 -67.11 3.52
N PRO A 34 9.42 -66.49 4.26
CA PRO A 34 9.65 -65.05 4.21
C PRO A 34 10.24 -64.63 2.86
N ALA A 35 9.56 -63.70 2.19
CA ALA A 35 10.06 -63.01 1.02
C ALA A 35 11.32 -62.20 1.40
N ARG A 36 12.39 -62.38 0.61
CA ARG A 36 13.61 -61.57 0.66
C ARG A 36 13.28 -60.07 0.61
N PRO A 37 14.01 -59.22 1.36
CA PRO A 37 13.89 -57.78 1.19
C PRO A 37 14.36 -57.41 -0.22
N VAL A 38 13.43 -56.88 -1.01
CA VAL A 38 13.75 -56.21 -2.27
C VAL A 38 14.50 -54.95 -1.89
N THR A 39 15.79 -54.90 -2.19
CA THR A 39 16.58 -53.68 -2.07
C THR A 39 15.91 -52.56 -2.88
N PRO A 40 15.77 -51.34 -2.35
CA PRO A 40 15.34 -50.22 -3.15
C PRO A 40 16.39 -50.00 -4.25
N ARG A 41 15.96 -50.15 -5.50
CA ARG A 41 16.70 -49.68 -6.68
C ARG A 41 17.10 -48.22 -6.42
N PRO A 42 18.38 -47.83 -6.58
CA PRO A 42 18.75 -46.43 -6.39
C PRO A 42 17.94 -45.60 -7.39
N ALA A 43 17.21 -44.62 -6.86
CA ALA A 43 16.49 -43.64 -7.66
C ALA A 43 17.51 -43.05 -8.64
N GLY A 44 17.30 -43.32 -9.94
CA GLY A 44 17.97 -42.55 -10.97
C GLY A 44 17.69 -41.07 -10.70
N SER A 45 18.73 -40.25 -10.83
CA SER A 45 18.69 -38.79 -10.64
C SER A 45 17.32 -38.25 -11.09
N SER A 46 16.54 -37.74 -10.13
CA SER A 46 15.24 -37.14 -10.42
C SER A 46 15.45 -36.04 -11.46
N ALA A 47 14.51 -35.83 -12.38
CA ALA A 47 14.62 -34.74 -13.34
C ALA A 47 14.87 -33.39 -12.64
N ALA A 48 14.33 -33.21 -11.43
CA ALA A 48 14.61 -32.06 -10.58
C ALA A 48 16.06 -32.00 -10.09
N GLN A 49 16.65 -33.15 -9.73
CA GLN A 49 18.05 -33.27 -9.32
C GLN A 49 19.00 -32.99 -10.48
N ALA A 50 18.70 -33.52 -11.67
CA ALA A 50 19.47 -33.23 -12.87
C ALA A 50 19.42 -31.73 -13.21
N VAL A 51 18.24 -31.10 -13.14
CA VAL A 51 18.10 -29.64 -13.33
C VAL A 51 18.89 -28.85 -12.28
N ALA A 52 18.87 -29.28 -11.02
CA ALA A 52 19.65 -28.65 -9.95
C ALA A 52 21.16 -28.79 -10.16
N ASP A 53 21.64 -29.97 -10.58
CA ASP A 53 23.05 -30.21 -10.89
C ASP A 53 23.51 -29.36 -12.07
N ILE A 54 22.67 -29.24 -13.11
CA ILE A 54 22.90 -28.38 -14.27
C ILE A 54 22.99 -26.90 -13.84
N ALA A 55 22.08 -26.44 -12.98
CA ALA A 55 22.09 -25.09 -12.45
C ALA A 55 23.32 -24.82 -11.57
N ALA A 56 23.80 -25.82 -10.82
CA ALA A 56 24.96 -25.71 -9.95
C ALA A 56 26.31 -25.75 -10.71
N THR A 57 26.39 -26.46 -11.83
CA THR A 57 27.64 -26.62 -12.60
C THR A 57 27.86 -25.49 -13.61
N VAL A 58 26.81 -24.75 -13.95
CA VAL A 58 26.89 -23.62 -14.88
C VAL A 58 27.07 -22.34 -14.08
N THR A 59 28.25 -21.72 -14.19
CA THR A 59 28.47 -20.34 -13.77
C THR A 59 27.61 -19.43 -14.67
N ILE A 60 26.36 -19.24 -14.28
CA ILE A 60 25.47 -18.28 -14.93
C ILE A 60 25.99 -16.89 -14.53
N PRO A 61 26.49 -16.06 -15.48
CA PRO A 61 26.81 -14.68 -15.15
C PRO A 61 25.59 -14.06 -14.49
N GLU A 62 25.77 -13.45 -13.31
CA GLU A 62 24.68 -12.82 -12.59
C GLU A 62 23.97 -11.84 -13.53
N SER A 63 22.67 -12.02 -13.72
CA SER A 63 21.81 -11.04 -14.37
C SER A 63 21.94 -9.74 -13.60
N ARG A 64 22.67 -8.77 -14.15
CA ARG A 64 22.90 -7.47 -13.52
C ARG A 64 21.95 -6.46 -14.11
N PHE A 65 20.89 -6.16 -13.37
CA PHE A 65 20.15 -4.93 -13.61
C PHE A 65 20.96 -3.75 -13.05
N ALA A 66 21.40 -2.85 -13.92
CA ALA A 66 22.14 -1.65 -13.52
C ALA A 66 21.25 -0.60 -12.81
N GLY A 67 19.93 -0.75 -12.89
CA GLY A 67 18.94 0.09 -12.25
C GLY A 67 17.51 -0.38 -12.56
N PRO A 68 16.48 0.29 -12.02
CA PRO A 68 15.09 -0.03 -12.33
C PRO A 68 14.83 0.14 -13.83
N VAL A 69 14.29 -0.89 -14.48
CA VAL A 69 13.78 -0.75 -15.85
C VAL A 69 12.49 0.05 -15.73
N ASN A 70 12.52 1.33 -16.10
CA ASN A 70 11.35 2.19 -15.96
C ASN A 70 10.27 1.76 -16.97
N ASN A 71 9.21 1.16 -16.44
CA ASN A 71 7.99 0.81 -17.15
C ASN A 71 8.24 -0.05 -18.40
N PRO A 72 8.74 -1.29 -18.24
CA PRO A 72 8.94 -2.16 -19.38
C PRO A 72 7.58 -2.44 -20.02
N THR A 73 7.45 -2.07 -21.30
CA THR A 73 6.25 -2.37 -22.08
C THR A 73 6.19 -3.85 -22.48
N SER A 74 7.29 -4.60 -22.26
CA SER A 74 7.34 -6.04 -22.49
C SER A 74 8.42 -6.76 -21.66
N PHE A 75 8.24 -8.07 -21.42
CA PHE A 75 9.25 -8.93 -20.79
C PHE A 75 10.57 -9.02 -21.58
N ASN A 76 10.54 -8.75 -22.88
CA ASN A 76 11.74 -8.73 -23.72
C ASN A 76 12.71 -7.64 -23.28
N GLU A 77 12.21 -6.47 -22.87
CA GLU A 77 13.03 -5.37 -22.34
C GLU A 77 13.70 -5.77 -21.03
N ILE A 78 13.01 -6.53 -20.17
CA ILE A 78 13.57 -7.08 -18.93
C ILE A 78 14.70 -8.06 -19.24
N TYR A 79 14.52 -8.95 -20.22
CA TYR A 79 15.55 -9.91 -20.63
C TYR A 79 16.76 -9.25 -21.30
N GLN A 80 16.53 -8.18 -22.08
CA GLN A 80 17.61 -7.38 -22.66
C GLN A 80 18.38 -6.59 -21.60
N ALA A 81 17.68 -5.98 -20.64
CA ALA A 81 18.29 -5.27 -19.52
C ALA A 81 19.06 -6.22 -18.59
N ALA A 82 18.65 -7.48 -18.50
CA ALA A 82 19.38 -8.54 -17.81
C ALA A 82 20.56 -9.10 -18.61
N GLU A 83 20.84 -8.56 -19.80
CA GLU A 83 21.90 -9.01 -20.73
C GLU A 83 21.86 -10.51 -21.03
N ILE A 84 20.66 -11.10 -21.13
CA ILE A 84 20.53 -12.52 -21.44
C ILE A 84 20.95 -12.74 -22.90
N PRO A 85 21.96 -13.58 -23.18
CA PRO A 85 22.42 -13.82 -24.54
C PRO A 85 21.32 -14.50 -25.35
N VAL A 86 21.04 -13.98 -26.55
CA VAL A 86 20.10 -14.61 -27.48
C VAL A 86 20.71 -15.92 -27.96
N ALA A 87 19.97 -17.02 -27.81
CA ALA A 87 20.40 -18.34 -28.24
C ALA A 87 20.75 -18.34 -29.75
N PRO A 88 21.97 -18.71 -30.18
CA PRO A 88 22.39 -18.66 -31.59
C PRO A 88 21.53 -19.51 -32.52
N HIS A 89 20.94 -20.58 -31.98
CA HIS A 89 20.06 -21.51 -32.68
C HIS A 89 18.58 -21.03 -32.71
N GLY A 90 18.22 -19.93 -32.06
CA GLY A 90 16.87 -19.36 -32.05
C GLY A 90 15.82 -20.15 -31.24
N TYR A 91 16.18 -21.31 -30.69
CA TYR A 91 15.32 -22.09 -29.79
C TYR A 91 15.56 -21.69 -28.33
N THR A 92 14.75 -20.75 -27.85
CA THR A 92 14.67 -20.35 -26.43
C THR A 92 13.60 -21.15 -25.71
N ILE A 93 13.54 -21.07 -24.37
CA ILE A 93 12.46 -21.68 -23.60
C ILE A 93 11.09 -21.15 -24.02
N LEU A 94 11.01 -19.87 -24.42
CA LEU A 94 9.77 -19.26 -24.89
C LEU A 94 9.32 -19.88 -26.21
N LYS A 95 10.26 -20.20 -27.11
CA LYS A 95 9.93 -20.91 -28.36
C LYS A 95 9.38 -22.30 -28.08
N VAL A 96 9.92 -23.00 -27.08
CA VAL A 96 9.39 -24.31 -26.65
C VAL A 96 8.01 -24.16 -26.01
N ALA A 97 7.78 -23.12 -25.22
CA ALA A 97 6.46 -22.80 -24.67
C ALA A 97 5.43 -22.55 -25.79
N ASP A 98 5.80 -21.78 -26.82
CA ASP A 98 4.96 -21.54 -28.00
C ASP A 98 4.65 -22.86 -28.74
N MET A 99 5.65 -23.73 -28.91
CA MET A 99 5.46 -25.05 -29.54
C MET A 99 4.48 -25.92 -28.74
N LEU A 100 4.55 -25.88 -27.42
CA LEU A 100 3.63 -26.61 -26.54
C LEU A 100 2.19 -26.07 -26.59
N GLN A 101 2.01 -24.80 -26.96
CA GLN A 101 0.70 -24.16 -27.13
C GLN A 101 0.13 -24.29 -28.56
N ASN A 102 0.93 -24.78 -29.51
CA ASN A 102 0.48 -25.00 -30.88
C ASN A 102 -0.71 -25.98 -30.92
N GLU A 103 -1.68 -25.73 -31.80
CA GLU A 103 -2.91 -26.52 -31.97
C GLU A 103 -2.64 -28.02 -32.05
N HIS A 104 -1.60 -28.42 -32.76
CA HIS A 104 -1.28 -29.84 -32.94
C HIS A 104 -0.67 -30.51 -31.71
N ILE A 105 -0.17 -29.76 -30.72
CA ILE A 105 0.55 -30.31 -29.55
C ILE A 105 -0.21 -30.05 -28.25
N ARG A 106 -0.98 -28.96 -28.15
CA ARG A 106 -1.60 -28.51 -26.91
C ARG A 106 -2.59 -29.51 -26.30
N ASP A 107 -3.28 -30.30 -27.12
CA ASP A 107 -4.31 -31.25 -26.67
C ASP A 107 -3.76 -32.69 -26.50
N MET A 108 -2.46 -32.90 -26.75
CA MET A 108 -1.82 -34.20 -26.58
C MET A 108 -1.58 -34.55 -25.09
N ALA A 109 -1.43 -35.84 -24.78
CA ALA A 109 -1.05 -36.26 -23.43
C ALA A 109 0.38 -35.76 -23.06
N PRO A 110 0.68 -35.45 -21.78
CA PRO A 110 1.97 -34.87 -21.35
C PRO A 110 3.21 -35.65 -21.81
N THR A 111 3.15 -36.98 -21.79
CA THR A 111 4.23 -37.86 -22.25
C THR A 111 4.48 -37.74 -23.76
N VAL A 112 3.41 -37.56 -24.54
CA VAL A 112 3.47 -37.36 -25.99
C VAL A 112 4.02 -35.97 -26.30
N LYS A 113 3.55 -34.93 -25.59
CA LYS A 113 4.10 -33.56 -25.71
C LYS A 113 5.62 -33.57 -25.48
N ARG A 114 6.07 -34.20 -24.39
CA ARG A 114 7.50 -34.32 -24.08
C ARG A 114 8.26 -35.00 -25.22
N SER A 115 7.78 -36.14 -25.71
CA SER A 115 8.46 -36.91 -26.76
C SER A 115 8.51 -36.13 -28.08
N THR A 116 7.40 -35.48 -28.47
CA THR A 116 7.33 -34.65 -29.67
C THR A 116 8.29 -33.46 -29.61
N ILE A 117 8.37 -32.77 -28.46
CA ILE A 117 9.32 -31.65 -28.29
C ILE A 117 10.77 -32.13 -28.31
N LEU A 118 11.08 -33.26 -27.66
CA LEU A 118 12.44 -33.81 -27.68
C LEU A 118 12.89 -34.16 -29.10
N VAL A 119 12.00 -34.76 -29.90
CA VAL A 119 12.28 -35.06 -31.32
C VAL A 119 12.45 -33.78 -32.12
N ALA A 120 11.63 -32.75 -31.90
CA ALA A 120 11.76 -31.48 -32.60
C ALA A 120 13.06 -30.74 -32.25
N LEU A 121 13.51 -30.80 -31.00
CA LEU A 121 14.78 -30.23 -30.55
C LEU A 121 15.97 -31.00 -31.14
N ASP A 122 15.90 -32.34 -31.17
CA ASP A 122 16.93 -33.19 -31.77
C ASP A 122 17.07 -32.94 -33.28
N ALA A 123 15.94 -32.81 -33.99
CA ALA A 123 15.91 -32.44 -35.40
C ALA A 123 16.49 -31.05 -35.67
N ALA A 124 16.36 -30.12 -34.72
CA ALA A 124 16.97 -28.80 -34.78
C ALA A 124 18.44 -28.76 -34.31
N GLY A 125 18.99 -29.88 -33.82
CA GLY A 125 20.34 -29.97 -33.29
C GLY A 125 20.54 -29.24 -31.95
N VAL A 126 19.47 -28.94 -31.21
CA VAL A 126 19.51 -28.17 -29.97
C VAL A 126 19.51 -29.10 -28.77
N LYS A 127 20.46 -28.91 -27.85
CA LYS A 127 20.52 -29.72 -26.64
C LYS A 127 19.45 -29.23 -25.67
N VAL A 128 18.67 -30.16 -25.11
CA VAL A 128 17.69 -29.88 -24.04
C VAL A 128 18.33 -29.11 -22.88
N GLN A 129 19.60 -29.42 -22.60
CA GLN A 129 20.44 -28.72 -21.64
C GLN A 129 20.49 -27.20 -21.85
N GLU A 130 20.63 -26.75 -23.10
CA GLU A 130 20.74 -25.33 -23.44
C GLU A 130 19.40 -24.61 -23.22
N VAL A 131 18.28 -25.28 -23.52
CA VAL A 131 16.94 -24.74 -23.26
C VAL A 131 16.66 -24.64 -21.76
N ILE A 132 17.08 -25.64 -20.97
CA ILE A 132 16.97 -25.58 -19.50
C ILE A 132 17.81 -24.44 -18.94
N GLN A 133 19.03 -24.25 -19.43
CA GLN A 133 19.89 -23.13 -19.02
C GLN A 133 19.27 -21.76 -19.36
N ASP A 134 18.67 -21.61 -20.55
CA ASP A 134 17.94 -20.39 -20.93
C ASP A 134 16.74 -20.14 -20.01
N ALA A 135 16.00 -21.20 -19.64
CA ALA A 135 14.89 -21.10 -18.69
C ALA A 135 15.33 -20.57 -17.32
N VAL A 136 16.36 -21.19 -16.73
CA VAL A 136 16.89 -20.78 -15.42
C VAL A 136 17.44 -19.35 -15.45
N ARG A 137 18.08 -18.94 -16.56
CA ARG A 137 18.58 -17.57 -16.72
C ARG A 137 17.46 -16.53 -16.74
N ARG A 138 16.38 -16.82 -17.49
CA ARG A 138 15.22 -15.92 -17.60
C ARG A 138 14.47 -15.83 -16.28
N ASP A 139 14.30 -16.94 -15.58
CA ASP A 139 13.66 -17.00 -14.27
C ASP A 139 14.44 -16.15 -13.24
N LYS A 140 15.76 -16.38 -13.12
CA LYS A 140 16.63 -15.58 -12.26
C LYS A 140 16.62 -14.08 -12.61
N ALA A 141 16.51 -13.74 -13.89
CA ALA A 141 16.38 -12.35 -14.31
C ALA A 141 15.04 -11.73 -13.86
N LEU A 142 13.94 -12.49 -13.88
CA LEU A 142 12.67 -12.02 -13.35
C LEU A 142 12.75 -11.80 -11.83
N ASP A 143 13.31 -12.74 -11.07
CA ASP A 143 13.49 -12.62 -9.61
C ASP A 143 14.35 -11.39 -9.25
N THR A 144 15.44 -11.18 -9.98
CA THR A 144 16.34 -10.05 -9.72
C THR A 144 15.65 -8.73 -10.07
N TYR A 145 14.86 -8.70 -11.15
CA TYR A 145 14.09 -7.52 -11.52
C TYR A 145 13.06 -7.16 -10.44
N GLU A 146 12.33 -8.16 -9.91
CA GLU A 146 11.38 -7.96 -8.83
C GLU A 146 12.06 -7.36 -7.59
N LEU A 147 13.20 -7.92 -7.18
CA LEU A 147 13.96 -7.42 -6.04
C LEU A 147 14.42 -5.96 -6.23
N VAL A 148 14.94 -5.63 -7.41
CA VAL A 148 15.38 -4.26 -7.74
C VAL A 148 14.18 -3.31 -7.74
N GLN A 149 13.05 -3.75 -8.27
CA GLN A 149 11.82 -2.97 -8.31
C GLN A 149 11.29 -2.69 -6.90
N GLU A 150 11.23 -3.69 -6.03
CA GLU A 150 10.82 -3.55 -4.62
C GLU A 150 11.73 -2.56 -3.89
N LYS A 151 13.05 -2.72 -4.03
CA LYS A 151 14.02 -1.80 -3.43
C LYS A 151 13.82 -0.36 -3.91
N SER A 152 13.61 -0.17 -5.21
CA SER A 152 13.40 1.16 -5.78
C SER A 152 12.12 1.83 -5.28
N ILE A 153 11.05 1.05 -5.08
CA ILE A 153 9.79 1.53 -4.50
C ILE A 153 10.04 1.97 -3.06
N LEU A 154 10.70 1.16 -2.25
CA LEU A 154 11.00 1.48 -0.86
C LEU A 154 11.90 2.73 -0.74
N GLU A 155 12.89 2.88 -1.61
CA GLU A 155 13.72 4.10 -1.67
C GLU A 155 12.89 5.34 -2.04
N LEU A 156 11.99 5.21 -3.02
CA LEU A 156 11.10 6.28 -3.44
C LEU A 156 10.13 6.68 -2.32
N GLU A 157 9.50 5.71 -1.67
CA GLU A 157 8.61 5.93 -0.53
C GLU A 157 9.33 6.65 0.60
N ASN A 158 10.54 6.21 0.96
CA ASN A 158 11.35 6.85 1.98
C ASN A 158 11.68 8.30 1.62
N LYS A 159 12.11 8.54 0.38
CA LYS A 159 12.39 9.89 -0.11
C LYS A 159 11.15 10.78 -0.06
N LYS A 160 10.01 10.29 -0.54
CA LYS A 160 8.75 11.05 -0.57
C LYS A 160 8.21 11.30 0.83
N ASN A 161 8.35 10.34 1.74
CA ASN A 161 8.00 10.52 3.15
C ASN A 161 8.87 11.58 3.83
N GLN A 162 10.16 11.65 3.50
CA GLN A 162 11.04 12.71 4.01
C GLN A 162 10.64 14.08 3.46
N GLU A 163 10.40 14.20 2.16
CA GLU A 163 9.90 15.44 1.53
C GLU A 163 8.58 15.89 2.17
N ASN A 164 7.62 14.98 2.37
CA ASN A 164 6.36 15.28 3.03
C ASN A 164 6.54 15.78 4.48
N ARG A 165 7.47 15.20 5.24
CA ARG A 165 7.79 15.69 6.59
C ARG A 165 8.37 17.10 6.57
N GLN A 166 9.21 17.42 5.58
CA GLN A 166 9.76 18.76 5.41
C GLN A 166 8.66 19.77 5.09
N TYR A 167 7.74 19.44 4.18
CA TYR A 167 6.60 20.30 3.88
C TYR A 167 5.69 20.51 5.09
N GLN A 168 5.43 19.47 5.88
CA GLN A 168 4.64 19.60 7.10
C GLN A 168 5.31 20.54 8.12
N ALA A 169 6.63 20.41 8.32
CA ALA A 169 7.37 21.29 9.21
C ALA A 169 7.37 22.76 8.73
N GLU A 170 7.46 22.99 7.43
CA GLU A 170 7.35 24.32 6.84
C GLU A 170 5.95 24.91 7.05
N LEU A 171 4.89 24.13 6.79
CA LEU A 171 3.51 24.55 7.05
C LEU A 171 3.29 24.92 8.52
N ASP A 172 3.81 24.14 9.45
CA ASP A 172 3.70 24.39 10.88
C ASP A 172 4.44 25.67 11.28
N ARG A 173 5.63 25.91 10.71
CA ARG A 173 6.37 27.16 10.91
C ARG A 173 5.59 28.37 10.42
N LEU A 174 5.05 28.32 9.20
CA LEU A 174 4.24 29.41 8.65
C LEU A 174 3.00 29.64 9.49
N ARG A 175 2.31 28.57 9.91
CA ARG A 175 1.14 28.67 10.79
C ARG A 175 1.48 29.39 12.08
N ALA A 176 2.55 28.99 12.76
CA ALA A 176 2.99 29.63 14.00
C ALA A 176 3.30 31.14 13.79
N GLU A 177 3.95 31.50 12.68
CA GLU A 177 4.21 32.90 12.36
C GLU A 177 2.91 33.70 12.17
N TYR A 178 1.95 33.16 11.42
CA TYR A 178 0.66 33.81 11.19
C TYR A 178 -0.20 33.86 12.46
N GLU A 179 -0.17 32.84 13.31
CA GLU A 179 -0.85 32.86 14.61
C GLU A 179 -0.33 33.97 15.52
N VAL A 180 0.98 34.22 15.54
CA VAL A 180 1.58 35.35 16.28
C VAL A 180 1.13 36.68 15.69
N LYS A 181 1.09 36.83 14.36
CA LYS A 181 0.60 38.05 13.70
C LYS A 181 -0.88 38.31 14.01
N ILE A 182 -1.72 37.29 13.94
CA ILE A 182 -3.15 37.38 14.28
C ILE A 182 -3.33 37.78 15.74
N ARG A 183 -2.57 37.16 16.66
CA ARG A 183 -2.59 37.50 18.08
C ARG A 183 -2.22 38.97 18.30
N LYS A 184 -1.12 39.44 17.71
CA LYS A 184 -0.69 40.85 17.80
C LYS A 184 -1.74 41.82 17.28
N ASN A 185 -2.42 41.48 16.18
CA ASN A 185 -3.51 42.29 15.64
C ASN A 185 -4.69 42.35 16.60
N ASN A 186 -5.12 41.20 17.13
CA ASN A 186 -6.21 41.11 18.10
C ASN A 186 -5.89 41.88 19.39
N ASP A 187 -4.66 41.77 19.91
CA ASP A 187 -4.21 42.51 21.09
C ASP A 187 -4.21 44.03 20.84
N SER A 188 -3.87 44.45 19.62
CA SER A 188 -3.90 45.88 19.25
C SER A 188 -5.33 46.40 19.19
N VAL A 189 -6.25 45.64 18.59
CA VAL A 189 -7.68 45.97 18.61
C VAL A 189 -8.24 46.00 20.03
N ALA A 190 -7.85 45.03 20.88
CA ALA A 190 -8.28 44.97 22.27
C ALA A 190 -7.80 46.20 23.07
N ARG A 191 -6.54 46.61 22.89
CA ARG A 191 -6.00 47.82 23.53
C ARG A 191 -6.76 49.09 23.14
N GLU A 192 -7.07 49.28 21.87
CA GLU A 192 -7.82 50.45 21.42
C GLU A 192 -9.28 50.42 21.92
N ARG A 193 -9.91 49.25 21.97
CA ARG A 193 -11.23 49.08 22.58
C ARG A 193 -11.23 49.44 24.06
N GLU A 194 -10.20 49.04 24.79
CA GLU A 194 -10.05 49.35 26.22
C GLU A 194 -9.76 50.84 26.46
N ARG A 195 -8.94 51.47 25.63
CA ARG A 195 -8.75 52.93 25.67
C ARG A 195 -10.06 53.67 25.44
N PHE A 196 -10.85 53.22 24.46
CA PHE A 196 -12.14 53.84 24.16
C PHE A 196 -13.18 53.61 25.27
N SER A 197 -13.20 52.43 25.90
CA SER A 197 -14.08 52.16 27.04
C SER A 197 -13.76 53.08 28.23
N GLN A 198 -12.47 53.24 28.55
CA GLN A 198 -12.00 54.15 29.60
C GLN A 198 -12.36 55.61 29.30
N TRP A 199 -12.14 56.07 28.06
CA TRP A 199 -12.54 57.41 27.65
C TRP A 199 -14.05 57.62 27.78
N ARG A 200 -14.88 56.63 27.41
CA ARG A 200 -16.34 56.73 27.57
C ARG A 200 -16.76 56.92 29.02
N VAL A 201 -16.10 56.25 29.96
CA VAL A 201 -16.36 56.42 31.40
C VAL A 201 -15.98 57.82 31.85
N GLN A 202 -14.79 58.31 31.47
CA GLN A 202 -14.35 59.68 31.80
C GLN A 202 -15.29 60.72 31.20
N LYS A 203 -15.68 60.55 29.93
CA LYS A 203 -16.64 61.42 29.26
C LYS A 203 -17.96 61.48 30.00
N GLN A 204 -18.50 60.33 30.42
CA GLN A 204 -19.77 60.29 31.16
C GLN A 204 -19.66 60.99 32.52
N GLN A 205 -18.56 60.80 33.24
CA GLN A 205 -18.32 61.50 34.51
C GLN A 205 -18.26 63.02 34.30
N GLU A 206 -17.61 63.47 33.24
CA GLU A 206 -17.49 64.89 32.92
C GLU A 206 -18.83 65.49 32.47
N GLU A 207 -19.57 64.80 31.59
CA GLU A 207 -20.93 65.19 31.19
C GLU A 207 -21.85 65.30 32.42
N GLN A 208 -21.73 64.39 33.39
CA GLN A 208 -22.49 64.45 34.63
C GLN A 208 -22.15 65.69 35.47
N LYS A 209 -20.86 66.01 35.62
CA LYS A 209 -20.43 67.23 36.34
C LYS A 209 -20.90 68.50 35.65
N ILE A 210 -20.77 68.59 34.33
CA ILE A 210 -21.23 69.74 33.54
C ILE A 210 -22.75 69.87 33.66
N ALA A 211 -23.48 68.76 33.55
CA ALA A 211 -24.92 68.77 33.71
C ALA A 211 -25.34 69.25 35.11
N GLU A 212 -24.70 68.76 36.16
CA GLU A 212 -24.94 69.23 37.53
C GLU A 212 -24.69 70.73 37.66
N ALA A 213 -23.58 71.24 37.12
CA ALA A 213 -23.27 72.68 37.14
C ALA A 213 -24.30 73.51 36.34
N VAL A 214 -24.69 73.07 35.15
CA VAL A 214 -25.67 73.77 34.29
C VAL A 214 -27.08 73.73 34.88
N SER A 215 -27.41 72.71 35.68
CA SER A 215 -28.73 72.59 36.31
C SER A 215 -29.10 73.77 37.22
N TYR A 216 -28.11 74.48 37.77
CA TYR A 216 -28.31 75.70 38.55
C TYR A 216 -28.66 76.94 37.70
N PHE A 217 -28.33 76.92 36.41
CA PHE A 217 -28.47 78.08 35.51
C PHE A 217 -29.54 77.89 34.42
N ALA A 218 -29.93 76.67 34.08
CA ALA A 218 -30.91 76.39 33.03
C ALA A 218 -31.83 75.20 33.36
N SER A 219 -33.14 75.42 33.23
CA SER A 219 -34.16 74.36 33.22
C SER A 219 -35.02 74.49 31.97
N PRO A 220 -35.03 73.51 31.04
CA PRO A 220 -34.38 72.19 31.15
C PRO A 220 -32.88 72.20 30.80
N ASN A 221 -32.15 71.22 31.34
CA ASN A 221 -30.71 71.07 31.13
C ASN A 221 -30.38 70.46 29.74
N PRO A 222 -29.56 71.13 28.90
CA PRO A 222 -29.26 70.68 27.54
C PRO A 222 -28.18 69.58 27.44
N ILE A 223 -27.52 69.21 28.54
CA ILE A 223 -26.40 68.26 28.50
C ILE A 223 -26.88 66.80 28.42
N THR A 224 -26.29 66.03 27.52
CA THR A 224 -26.53 64.59 27.38
C THR A 224 -25.89 63.84 28.54
N THR A 225 -26.65 63.58 29.61
CA THR A 225 -26.28 62.66 30.68
C THR A 225 -26.79 61.26 30.34
N GLY A 226 -26.01 60.52 29.55
CA GLY A 226 -26.04 59.06 29.54
C GLY A 226 -27.35 58.30 29.26
N ARG A 227 -28.44 58.92 28.80
CA ARG A 227 -29.58 58.13 28.30
C ARG A 227 -29.18 57.53 26.94
N PRO A 228 -29.10 56.20 26.80
CA PRO A 228 -28.99 55.61 25.47
C PRO A 228 -30.28 55.96 24.73
N VAL A 229 -30.16 56.67 23.61
CA VAL A 229 -31.16 56.57 22.55
C VAL A 229 -31.28 55.07 22.26
N SER A 230 -32.42 54.49 22.62
CA SER A 230 -32.72 53.09 22.35
C SER A 230 -32.56 52.84 20.86
N PRO A 231 -31.83 51.80 20.42
CA PRO A 231 -31.95 51.33 19.05
C PRO A 231 -33.25 50.52 18.96
N ALA A 232 -34.39 51.21 19.04
CA ALA A 232 -35.69 50.67 18.68
C ALA A 232 -36.07 51.26 17.32
N ALA A 233 -35.41 50.76 16.26
CA ALA A 233 -35.94 50.65 14.91
C ALA A 233 -34.82 50.21 13.95
N GLY A 234 -34.94 49.00 13.39
CA GLY A 234 -34.29 48.67 12.11
C GLY A 234 -33.19 47.61 12.15
N LEU A 235 -33.47 46.42 12.69
CA LEU A 235 -32.90 45.19 12.13
C LEU A 235 -34.02 44.51 11.32
N PRO A 236 -33.94 44.43 9.98
CA PRO A 236 -34.69 43.41 9.26
C PRO A 236 -34.06 42.05 9.57
N ALA A 237 -34.93 41.08 9.85
CA ALA A 237 -34.59 39.70 10.10
C ALA A 237 -33.74 39.12 8.96
N SER A 238 -32.52 38.68 9.28
CA SER A 238 -31.73 37.80 8.41
C SER A 238 -31.86 36.38 8.96
N GLU A 239 -32.89 35.69 8.44
CA GLU A 239 -32.83 34.31 7.94
C GLU A 239 -32.14 33.25 8.83
N ALA A 240 -32.98 32.47 9.51
CA ALA A 240 -32.60 31.20 10.11
C ALA A 240 -32.30 30.14 9.02
N PRO A 241 -31.33 29.22 9.24
CA PRO A 241 -31.05 28.15 8.28
C PRO A 241 -32.20 27.12 8.26
N PRO A 242 -32.52 26.53 7.09
CA PRO A 242 -33.68 25.65 6.94
C PRO A 242 -33.51 24.33 7.70
N ALA A 243 -34.56 23.99 8.44
CA ALA A 243 -34.77 22.71 9.09
C ALA A 243 -34.88 21.56 8.07
N LYS A 244 -34.25 20.42 8.40
CA LYS A 244 -34.40 19.15 7.70
C LYS A 244 -35.87 18.70 7.67
N PRO A 245 -36.41 18.23 6.54
CA PRO A 245 -37.71 17.56 6.53
C PRO A 245 -37.58 16.14 7.11
N ARG A 246 -38.33 15.88 8.19
CA ARG A 246 -38.75 14.54 8.61
C ARG A 246 -39.98 14.16 7.77
N GLY A 247 -39.83 13.18 6.88
CA GLY A 247 -40.91 12.29 6.44
C GLY A 247 -40.46 10.87 6.77
N SER A 248 -41.04 10.21 7.77
CA SER A 248 -42.22 9.33 7.67
C SER A 248 -41.91 8.01 6.95
N GLU A 249 -41.46 7.03 7.74
CA GLU A 249 -41.77 5.59 7.61
C GLU A 249 -43.29 5.37 7.46
N PRO A 250 -43.77 4.29 6.83
CA PRO A 250 -43.38 2.90 7.06
C PRO A 250 -42.64 2.18 5.93
#